data_AF-A0A915DU81-F1
#
_entry.id   AF-A0A915DU81-F1
#
_cell.length_a   1.000
_cell.length_b   1.000
_cell.length_c   1.000
_cell.angle_alpha   90.00
_cell.angle_beta   90.00
_cell.angle_gamma   90.00
#
_symmetry.space_group_name_H-M   'P 1'
#
loop_
_entity.id
_entity.type
_entity.pdbx_description
1 polymer ?
#
loop_
_entity_poly.entity_id
_entity_poly.type
_entity_poly.pdbx_seq_one_letter_code
_entity_poly.pdbx_strand_id
1 'polypeptide(L)'
;MWYNGLLDLSAWQLRHGLPASLLCAPSLELNGALKHFFRFWLWLTTAQNTREWTAVHRKHHAKCETPDDPHSPVHKGLSTVLRKGAELYREEARNPDTLRIYGKNCPDDWIERNLYSRYKLGGIALMAVIDLLLFGTLVSLSGRSR
;
A
#
# COMPACT_ATOMS: atom_id res chain seq x y z
N MET A 1 -4.66 -13.54 30.14
CA MET A 1 -6.13 -13.40 30.10
C MET A 1 -6.54 -13.59 28.66
N TRP A 2 -7.21 -14.70 28.38
CA TRP A 2 -7.63 -15.11 27.06
C TRP A 2 -8.90 -14.34 26.69
N TYR A 3 -8.95 -13.76 25.49
CA TYR A 3 -10.19 -13.39 24.83
C TYR A 3 -10.18 -14.03 23.45
N ASN A 4 -10.78 -15.21 23.35
CA ASN A 4 -11.25 -15.77 22.09
C ASN A 4 -12.72 -15.34 21.94
N GLY A 5 -13.03 -14.53 20.95
CA GLY A 5 -14.40 -14.21 20.60
C GLY A 5 -14.47 -13.85 19.12
N LEU A 6 -15.16 -14.68 18.33
CA LEU A 6 -15.96 -14.44 17.11
C LEU A 6 -15.56 -13.37 16.05
N LEU A 7 -14.39 -12.75 16.17
CA LEU A 7 -13.76 -11.80 15.26
C LEU A 7 -12.36 -12.30 14.86
N ASP A 8 -12.19 -13.62 14.90
CA ASP A 8 -10.97 -14.27 14.47
C ASP A 8 -10.88 -14.16 12.94
N LEU A 9 -10.02 -13.25 12.49
CA LEU A 9 -9.66 -13.00 11.09
C LEU A 9 -10.82 -12.53 10.20
N SER A 10 -11.25 -11.28 10.39
CA SER A 10 -12.14 -10.64 9.42
C SER A 10 -11.50 -10.65 8.03
N ALA A 11 -12.31 -10.96 7.01
CA ALA A 11 -12.02 -10.90 5.56
C ALA A 11 -11.38 -9.58 5.07
N TRP A 12 -11.16 -8.64 5.96
CA TRP A 12 -10.53 -7.35 5.78
C TRP A 12 -9.00 -7.44 5.62
N GLN A 13 -8.31 -8.33 6.35
CA GLN A 13 -6.86 -8.54 6.16
C GLN A 13 -6.56 -9.11 4.75
N LEU A 14 -7.50 -9.85 4.16
CA LEU A 14 -7.40 -10.39 2.81
C LEU A 14 -7.62 -9.34 1.70
N ARG A 15 -8.18 -8.17 2.02
CA ARG A 15 -8.55 -7.17 1.00
C ARG A 15 -7.47 -6.11 0.72
N HIS A 16 -6.46 -6.00 1.58
CA HIS A 16 -5.43 -4.95 1.51
C HIS A 16 -3.99 -5.46 1.36
N GLY A 17 -3.80 -6.77 1.30
CA GLY A 17 -2.48 -7.39 1.08
C GLY A 17 -2.08 -7.39 -0.39
N LEU A 18 -1.56 -6.28 -0.91
CA LEU A 18 -0.64 -6.38 -2.04
C LEU A 18 0.58 -7.19 -1.57
N PRO A 19 1.12 -8.12 -2.38
CA PRO A 19 2.32 -8.90 -2.03
C PRO A 19 3.60 -8.04 -1.97
N ALA A 20 3.49 -6.72 -1.87
CA ALA A 20 4.62 -5.81 -1.90
C ALA A 20 5.54 -5.94 -0.66
N SER A 21 5.02 -6.39 0.49
CA SER A 21 5.84 -6.76 1.66
C SER A 21 6.88 -7.83 1.33
N LEU A 22 6.52 -8.75 0.43
CA LEU A 22 7.35 -9.89 0.06
C LEU A 22 8.57 -9.44 -0.75
N LEU A 23 8.52 -8.26 -1.37
CA LEU A 23 9.64 -7.71 -2.15
C LEU A 23 10.88 -7.39 -1.29
N CYS A 24 10.69 -7.18 0.01
CA CYS A 24 11.76 -6.94 0.97
C CYS A 24 11.90 -8.08 2.00
N ALA A 25 11.12 -9.16 1.89
CA ALA A 25 11.11 -10.26 2.84
C ALA A 25 12.02 -11.41 2.35
N PRO A 26 12.88 -11.98 3.22
CA PRO A 26 13.74 -13.11 2.84
C PRO A 26 12.97 -14.43 2.70
N SER A 27 11.68 -14.46 3.08
CA SER A 27 10.85 -15.66 3.04
C SER A 27 10.36 -16.06 1.65
N LEU A 28 10.55 -15.20 0.63
CA LEU A 28 10.13 -15.48 -0.74
C LEU A 28 11.09 -14.85 -1.76
N GLU A 29 11.83 -15.68 -2.48
CA GLU A 29 12.66 -15.23 -3.60
C GLU A 29 11.86 -15.22 -4.91
N LEU A 30 11.43 -14.02 -5.30
CA LEU A 30 10.81 -13.78 -6.60
C LEU A 30 11.88 -13.52 -7.68
N ASN A 31 11.61 -13.97 -8.91
CA ASN A 31 12.42 -13.58 -10.06
C ASN A 31 12.31 -12.05 -10.32
N GLY A 32 13.27 -11.50 -11.07
CA GLY A 32 13.35 -10.05 -11.28
C GLY A 32 12.11 -9.43 -11.93
N ALA A 33 11.47 -10.14 -12.85
CA ALA A 33 10.26 -9.66 -13.53
C ALA A 33 9.07 -9.55 -12.57
N LEU A 34 8.83 -10.57 -11.75
CA LEU A 34 7.77 -10.55 -10.74
C LEU A 34 8.05 -9.50 -9.66
N LYS A 35 9.30 -9.36 -9.22
CA LYS A 35 9.70 -8.28 -8.29
C LYS A 35 9.32 -6.92 -8.84
N HIS A 36 9.64 -6.67 -10.12
CA HIS A 36 9.29 -5.41 -10.76
C HIS A 36 7.77 -5.23 -10.93
N PHE A 37 7.05 -6.26 -11.37
CA PHE A 37 5.59 -6.20 -11.57
C PHE A 37 4.86 -5.75 -10.30
N PHE A 38 5.18 -6.33 -9.14
CA PHE A 38 4.51 -5.94 -7.89
C PHE A 38 4.91 -4.53 -7.41
N ARG A 39 6.16 -4.10 -7.64
CA ARG A 39 6.59 -2.71 -7.35
C ARG A 39 5.85 -1.71 -8.22
N PHE A 40 5.76 -2.01 -9.52
CA PHE A 40 5.03 -1.22 -10.49
C PHE A 40 3.55 -1.14 -10.10
N TRP A 41 2.93 -2.27 -9.78
CA TRP A 41 1.52 -2.33 -9.42
C TRP A 41 1.21 -1.55 -8.13
N LEU A 42 2.07 -1.67 -7.12
CA LEU A 42 1.98 -0.86 -5.90
C LEU A 42 2.00 0.64 -6.24
N TRP A 43 3.02 1.08 -6.98
CA TRP A 43 3.14 2.48 -7.38
C TRP A 43 1.94 2.96 -8.21
N LEU A 44 1.49 2.15 -9.17
CA LEU A 44 0.37 2.44 -10.07
C LEU A 44 -0.95 2.65 -9.31
N THR A 45 -1.24 1.79 -8.33
CA THR A 45 -2.56 1.77 -7.66
C THR A 45 -2.63 2.63 -6.41
N THR A 46 -1.50 2.91 -5.75
CA THR A 46 -1.52 3.57 -4.43
C THR A 46 -0.60 4.78 -4.32
N ALA A 47 0.24 5.07 -5.33
CA ALA A 47 1.30 6.08 -5.27
C ALA A 47 2.34 5.84 -4.16
N GLN A 48 2.51 4.59 -3.73
CA GLN A 48 3.44 4.21 -2.67
C GLN A 48 4.71 3.60 -3.27
N ASN A 49 5.86 3.86 -2.63
CA ASN A 49 7.11 3.18 -2.97
C ASN A 49 7.33 1.97 -2.06
N THR A 50 8.25 1.09 -2.47
CA THR A 50 8.46 -0.22 -1.85
C THR A 50 8.92 -0.10 -0.39
N ARG A 51 9.86 0.82 -0.14
CA ARG A 51 10.48 1.00 1.18
C ARG A 51 9.50 1.58 2.19
N GLU A 52 8.79 2.65 1.82
CA GLU A 52 7.81 3.29 2.70
C GLU A 52 6.65 2.35 3.01
N TRP A 53 6.09 1.69 1.99
CA TRP A 53 5.04 0.68 2.19
C TRP A 53 5.50 -0.40 3.17
N THR A 54 6.69 -0.97 2.94
CA THR A 54 7.19 -2.07 3.76
C THR A 54 7.44 -1.63 5.19
N ALA A 55 8.00 -0.44 5.39
CA ALA A 55 8.26 0.08 6.72
C ALA A 55 6.96 0.28 7.53
N VAL A 56 5.96 0.95 6.93
CA VAL A 56 4.67 1.23 7.58
C VAL A 56 3.93 -0.08 7.87
N HIS A 57 3.90 -1.01 6.90
CA HIS A 57 3.23 -2.30 7.06
C HIS A 57 3.90 -3.18 8.14
N ARG A 58 5.23 -3.24 8.16
CA ARG A 58 5.97 -3.96 9.21
C ARG A 58 5.75 -3.34 10.59
N LYS A 59 5.69 -2.00 10.68
CA LYS A 59 5.38 -1.31 11.94
C LYS A 59 3.98 -1.67 12.42
N HIS A 60 2.97 -1.65 11.53
CA HIS A 60 1.62 -2.10 11.86
C HIS A 60 1.61 -3.52 12.43
N HIS A 61 2.26 -4.48 11.76
CA HIS A 61 2.34 -5.85 12.31
C HIS A 61 3.09 -5.93 13.64
N ALA A 62 4.18 -5.17 13.82
CA ALA A 62 4.97 -5.19 15.04
C ALA A 62 4.30 -4.48 16.23
N LYS A 63 3.39 -3.56 15.96
CA LYS A 63 2.71 -2.70 16.95
C LYS A 63 1.20 -2.83 16.90
N CYS A 64 0.71 -3.93 16.35
CA CYS A 64 -0.70 -4.16 16.04
C CYS A 64 -1.60 -3.85 17.25
N GLU A 65 -2.60 -3.01 17.03
CA GLU A 65 -3.57 -2.58 18.06
C GLU A 65 -2.95 -2.00 19.33
N THR A 66 -1.79 -1.36 19.20
CA THR A 66 -1.18 -0.50 20.23
C THR A 66 -1.25 0.97 19.81
N PRO A 67 -1.00 1.93 20.72
CA PRO A 67 -0.95 3.34 20.35
C PRO A 67 0.12 3.67 19.28
N ASP A 68 1.15 2.84 19.16
CA ASP A 68 2.23 3.00 18.18
C ASP A 68 1.85 2.50 16.76
N ASP A 69 0.70 1.83 16.60
CA ASP A 69 0.24 1.35 15.31
C ASP A 69 -0.16 2.55 14.42
N PRO A 70 0.46 2.72 13.23
CA PRO A 70 0.13 3.82 12.35
C PRO A 70 -1.34 3.85 11.91
N HIS A 71 -2.06 2.73 11.96
CA HIS A 71 -3.46 2.66 11.55
C HIS A 71 -4.28 1.65 12.36
N SER A 72 -4.07 1.57 13.68
CA SER A 72 -4.92 0.76 14.58
C SER A 72 -6.36 1.29 14.58
N PRO A 73 -7.36 0.47 14.21
CA PRO A 73 -8.77 0.81 14.36
C PRO A 73 -9.19 0.98 15.83
N VAL A 74 -8.56 0.27 16.77
CA VAL A 74 -8.86 0.39 18.22
C VAL A 74 -8.47 1.77 18.76
N HIS A 75 -7.30 2.28 18.38
CA HIS A 75 -6.80 3.56 18.89
C HIS A 75 -7.20 4.77 18.04
N LYS A 76 -7.30 4.62 16.71
CA LYS A 76 -7.61 5.73 15.79
C LYS A 76 -9.09 5.78 15.38
N GLY A 77 -9.83 4.70 15.64
CA GLY A 77 -11.22 4.54 15.22
C GLY A 77 -11.35 4.00 13.80
N LEU A 78 -12.28 3.06 13.59
CA LEU A 78 -12.51 2.40 12.30
C LEU A 78 -12.82 3.38 11.16
N SER A 79 -13.68 4.38 11.41
CA SER A 79 -14.04 5.38 10.40
C SER A 79 -12.83 6.18 9.92
N THR A 80 -11.93 6.54 10.85
CA THR A 80 -10.69 7.24 10.56
C THR A 80 -9.81 6.40 9.65
N VAL A 81 -9.58 5.13 9.99
CA VAL A 81 -8.71 4.24 9.21
C VAL A 81 -9.25 4.04 7.78
N LEU A 82 -10.56 3.87 7.62
CA LEU A 82 -11.17 3.66 6.30
C LEU A 82 -11.17 4.91 5.42
N ARG A 83 -11.37 6.10 6.00
CA ARG A 83 -11.50 7.35 5.23
C ARG A 83 -10.18 8.09 5.07
N LYS A 84 -9.27 7.93 6.03
CA LYS A 84 -8.00 8.66 6.10
C LYS A 84 -6.78 7.76 6.01
N GLY A 85 -6.94 6.54 5.48
CA GLY A 85 -5.85 5.56 5.40
C GLY A 85 -4.63 6.08 4.62
N ALA A 86 -4.85 6.87 3.56
CA ALA A 86 -3.78 7.47 2.76
C ALA A 86 -3.02 8.55 3.54
N GLU A 87 -3.72 9.34 4.35
CA GLU A 87 -3.14 10.37 5.22
C GLU A 87 -2.35 9.74 6.36
N LEU A 88 -2.92 8.75 7.04
CA LEU A 88 -2.24 7.98 8.10
C LEU A 88 -0.97 7.31 7.57
N TYR A 89 -1.04 6.73 6.38
CA TYR A 89 0.13 6.19 5.69
C TYR A 89 1.17 7.29 5.42
N ARG A 90 0.76 8.44 4.86
CA ARG A 90 1.67 9.53 4.49
C ARG A 90 2.36 10.14 5.71
N GLU A 91 1.65 10.25 6.83
CA GLU A 91 2.18 10.68 8.11
C GLU A 91 3.29 9.75 8.58
N GLU A 92 3.03 8.45 8.64
CA GLU A 92 4.03 7.47 9.08
C GLU A 92 5.19 7.31 8.08
N ALA A 93 4.92 7.37 6.78
CA ALA A 93 5.95 7.27 5.74
C ALA A 93 6.94 8.44 5.78
N ARG A 94 6.60 9.57 6.41
CA ARG A 94 7.50 10.70 6.65
C ARG A 94 8.35 10.55 7.91
N ASN A 95 8.09 9.54 8.74
CA ASN A 95 8.84 9.30 9.96
C ASN A 95 10.19 8.61 9.65
N PRO A 96 11.33 9.30 9.83
CA PRO A 96 12.64 8.75 9.49
C PRO A 96 13.00 7.53 10.36
N ASP A 97 12.54 7.47 11.61
CA ASP A 97 12.79 6.33 12.49
C ASP A 97 12.06 5.08 12.01
N THR A 98 10.84 5.22 11.52
CA THR A 98 10.09 4.11 10.94
C THR A 98 10.79 3.57 9.70
N LEU A 99 11.26 4.44 8.80
CA LEU A 99 12.00 4.04 7.61
C LEU A 99 13.36 3.42 7.93
N ARG A 100 14.00 3.84 9.03
CA ARG A 100 15.29 3.31 9.50
C ARG A 100 15.15 1.95 10.17
N ILE A 101 14.14 1.78 11.03
CA ILE A 101 13.91 0.55 11.81
C ILE A 101 13.26 -0.52 10.94
N TYR A 102 12.18 -0.18 10.24
CA TYR A 102 11.32 -1.16 9.56
C TYR A 102 11.55 -1.23 8.04
N GLY A 103 12.13 -0.20 7.42
CA GLY A 103 12.37 -0.13 5.96
C GLY A 103 13.63 -0.84 5.44
N LYS A 104 14.15 -1.83 6.17
CA LYS A 104 15.38 -2.55 5.81
C LYS A 104 15.16 -3.56 4.68
N ASN A 105 16.24 -3.87 3.96
CA ASN A 105 16.29 -4.90 2.89
C ASN A 105 15.33 -4.64 1.72
N CYS A 106 14.97 -3.39 1.47
CA CYS A 106 14.18 -3.02 0.31
C CYS A 106 15.07 -2.60 -0.87
N PRO A 107 14.63 -2.84 -2.12
CA PRO A 107 15.35 -2.38 -3.30
C PRO A 107 15.60 -0.86 -3.26
N ASP A 108 16.84 -0.48 -3.57
CA ASP A 108 17.25 0.90 -3.82
C ASP A 108 18.01 0.91 -5.15
N ASP A 109 17.31 0.62 -6.22
CA ASP A 109 17.85 0.62 -7.59
C ASP A 109 17.46 1.91 -8.33
N TRP A 110 17.88 2.03 -9.59
CA TRP A 110 17.62 3.23 -10.38
C TRP A 110 16.13 3.55 -10.51
N ILE A 111 15.29 2.54 -10.72
CA ILE A 111 13.86 2.75 -10.93
C ILE A 111 13.14 3.15 -9.64
N GLU A 112 13.54 2.59 -8.49
CA GLU A 112 13.00 3.01 -7.19
C GLU A 112 13.25 4.51 -6.97
N ARG A 113 14.48 4.97 -7.24
CA ARG A 113 14.88 6.36 -7.02
C ARG A 113 14.28 7.34 -8.02
N ASN A 114 14.31 6.99 -9.30
CA ASN A 114 14.04 7.95 -10.38
C ASN A 114 12.61 7.91 -10.91
N LEU A 115 11.87 6.81 -10.69
CA LEU A 115 10.47 6.70 -11.10
C LEU A 115 9.56 6.61 -9.88
N TYR A 116 9.66 5.53 -9.10
CA TYR A 116 8.66 5.26 -8.05
C TYR A 116 8.70 6.27 -6.91
N SER A 117 9.90 6.66 -6.46
CA SER A 117 10.05 7.64 -5.38
C SER A 117 9.92 9.09 -5.86
N ARG A 118 10.38 9.39 -7.08
CA ARG A 118 10.35 10.75 -7.64
C ARG A 118 8.96 11.17 -8.10
N TYR A 119 8.22 10.27 -8.77
CA TYR A 119 6.92 10.55 -9.36
C TYR A 119 5.82 9.72 -8.69
N LYS A 120 5.67 9.83 -7.36
CA LYS A 120 4.68 9.06 -6.59
C LYS A 120 3.27 9.13 -7.19
N LEU A 121 2.78 10.35 -7.46
CA LEU A 121 1.44 10.56 -8.05
C LEU A 121 1.32 10.13 -9.51
N GLY A 122 2.44 9.92 -10.21
CA GLY A 122 2.45 9.49 -11.60
C GLY A 122 1.76 8.14 -11.79
N GLY A 123 1.82 7.25 -10.79
CA GLY A 123 1.18 5.95 -10.85
C GLY A 123 -0.34 6.06 -10.89
N ILE A 124 -0.92 6.79 -9.93
CA ILE A 124 -2.38 6.99 -9.88
C ILE A 124 -2.86 7.78 -11.10
N ALA A 125 -2.09 8.78 -11.57
CA ALA A 125 -2.43 9.50 -12.79
C ALA A 125 -2.45 8.59 -14.02
N LEU A 126 -1.47 7.69 -14.14
CA LEU A 126 -1.43 6.67 -15.20
C LEU A 126 -2.61 5.70 -15.08
N MET A 127 -2.94 5.25 -13.86
CA MET A 127 -4.12 4.41 -13.64
C MET A 127 -5.40 5.10 -14.10
N ALA A 128 -5.59 6.38 -13.75
CA ALA A 128 -6.74 7.15 -14.18
C ALA A 128 -6.84 7.26 -15.71
N VAL A 129 -5.71 7.46 -16.41
CA VAL A 129 -5.68 7.45 -17.88
C VAL A 129 -6.07 6.07 -18.43
N ILE A 130 -5.53 4.98 -17.87
CA ILE A 130 -5.89 3.62 -18.27
C ILE A 130 -7.39 3.38 -18.08
N ASP A 131 -7.94 3.75 -16.93
CA ASP A 131 -9.37 3.58 -16.63
C ASP A 131 -10.25 4.38 -17.58
N LEU A 132 -9.88 5.63 -17.91
CA LEU A 132 -10.61 6.45 -18.87
C LEU A 132 -10.54 5.87 -20.29
N LEU A 133 -9.41 5.29 -20.71
CA LEU A 133 -9.29 4.67 -22.03
C LEU A 133 -10.08 3.35 -22.13
N LEU A 134 -10.05 2.53 -21.08
CA LEU A 134 -10.73 1.23 -21.06
C LEU A 134 -12.22 1.34 -20.78
N PHE A 135 -12.64 2.27 -19.91
CA PHE A 135 -14.03 2.36 -19.43
C PHE A 135 -14.72 3.69 -19.75
N GLY A 136 -13.99 4.75 -20.11
CA GLY A 136 -14.59 6.06 -20.44
C GLY A 136 -15.46 6.04 -21.70
N THR A 137 -15.21 5.11 -22.63
CA THR A 137 -16.05 4.90 -23.82
C THR A 137 -17.39 4.25 -23.50
N LEU A 138 -17.51 3.45 -22.43
CA LEU A 138 -18.78 2.85 -21.99
C LEU A 138 -19.80 3.90 -21.55
N VAL A 139 -19.34 4.96 -20.87
CA VAL A 139 -20.18 6.11 -20.51
C VAL A 139 -20.60 6.91 -21.76
N SER A 140 -19.69 7.07 -22.72
CA SER A 140 -19.97 7.81 -23.96
C SER A 140 -20.93 7.10 -24.92
N LEU A 141 -20.98 5.76 -24.92
CA LEU A 141 -21.88 4.98 -25.79
C LEU A 141 -23.29 4.81 -25.20
N SER A 142 -23.42 4.84 -23.87
CA SER A 142 -24.71 4.80 -23.16
C SER A 142 -25.54 6.09 -23.35
N GLY A 143 -24.88 7.23 -23.51
CA GLY A 143 -25.53 8.54 -23.69
C GLY A 143 -25.99 8.85 -25.12
N ARG A 144 -25.72 7.98 -26.11
CA ARG A 144 -26.05 8.23 -27.53
C ARG A 144 -27.31 7.52 -28.03
N SER A 145 -28.06 6.94 -27.10
CA SER A 145 -29.29 6.16 -27.32
C SER A 145 -30.47 6.83 -26.60
N ARG A 146 -30.79 8.07 -26.97
CA ARG A 146 -32.10 8.70 -26.75
C ARG A 146 -32.36 9.70 -27.87
#